data_AF-A0A7V5VT56-F1
#
_entry.id   AF-A0A7V5VT56-F1
#
_cell.length_a   1.000
_cell.length_b   1.000
_cell.length_c   1.000
_cell.angle_alpha   90.00
_cell.angle_beta   90.00
_cell.angle_gamma   90.00
#
_symmetry.space_group_name_H-M   'P 1'
#
loop_
_entity.id
_entity.type
_entity.pdbx_description
1 polymer ?
#
loop_
_entity_poly.entity_id
_entity_poly.type
_entity_poly.pdbx_seq_one_letter_code
_entity_poly.pdbx_strand_id
1 'polypeptide(L)'
;MQVWKFAAVGVNVVSVVIAQVRVELPFTVGNELGEVIALVVGVDERATDRIDTSLGEWEIPPMHPPQDVFHAALRLYDSVDGEWKWTYRDLRPLGRRDTFAVSHRLLVQRGKGDTIILRWAYPLPEHIDSAVLTDRVTGTLVRIPFGAEQQGRITNKFLEEFVLTVWYRFGPSSVPDGERQPTPRYVVLYDLLGRLCWRGEEFPKETGRGIAAGIYVGWLREAGQRRHLLWVQPP
;
A
#
# COMPACT_ATOMS: atom_id res chain seq x y z
N MET A 1 43.85 -10.16 -53.46
CA MET A 1 42.42 -10.22 -53.06
C MET A 1 42.36 -10.32 -51.54
N GLN A 2 42.13 -9.21 -50.84
CA GLN A 2 42.07 -9.17 -49.37
C GLN A 2 40.62 -9.32 -48.90
N VAL A 3 40.35 -10.33 -48.08
CA VAL A 3 39.02 -10.61 -47.51
C VAL A 3 38.92 -9.88 -46.17
N TRP A 4 37.98 -8.95 -46.07
CA TRP A 4 37.68 -8.22 -44.83
C TRP A 4 36.77 -9.09 -43.96
N LYS A 5 37.21 -9.41 -42.74
CA LYS A 5 36.36 -10.04 -41.72
C LYS A 5 35.71 -8.94 -40.90
N PHE A 6 34.40 -8.76 -41.06
CA PHE A 6 33.60 -7.93 -40.17
C PHE A 6 33.30 -8.73 -38.90
N ALA A 7 33.78 -8.25 -37.74
CA ALA A 7 33.35 -8.76 -36.45
C ALA A 7 32.00 -8.14 -36.10
N ALA A 8 30.97 -8.98 -35.95
CA ALA A 8 29.68 -8.54 -35.45
C ALA A 8 29.79 -8.24 -33.95
N VAL A 9 29.66 -6.97 -33.57
CA VAL A 9 29.53 -6.56 -32.16
C VAL A 9 28.09 -6.82 -31.77
N GLY A 10 27.84 -7.92 -31.06
CA GLY A 10 26.54 -8.23 -30.48
C GLY A 10 26.24 -7.26 -29.34
N VAL A 11 25.31 -6.33 -29.58
CA VAL A 11 24.73 -5.50 -28.52
C VAL A 11 23.76 -6.38 -27.73
N ASN A 12 24.17 -6.82 -26.55
CA ASN A 12 23.26 -7.44 -25.58
C ASN A 12 22.34 -6.36 -25.02
N VAL A 13 21.10 -6.32 -25.49
CA VAL A 13 20.05 -5.51 -24.87
C VAL A 13 19.57 -6.27 -23.63
N VAL A 14 20.00 -5.83 -22.45
CA VAL A 14 19.45 -6.33 -21.18
C VAL A 14 18.06 -5.71 -21.01
N SER A 15 17.01 -6.51 -21.21
CA SER A 15 15.65 -6.09 -20.87
C SER A 15 15.50 -6.07 -19.35
N VAL A 16 15.39 -4.88 -18.77
CA VAL A 16 15.02 -4.72 -17.36
C VAL A 16 13.52 -5.00 -17.25
N VAL A 17 13.16 -6.15 -16.68
CA VAL A 17 11.78 -6.40 -16.25
C VAL A 17 11.59 -5.63 -14.95
N ILE A 18 10.97 -4.45 -15.03
CA ILE A 18 10.47 -3.76 -13.84
C ILE A 18 9.34 -4.62 -13.29
N ALA A 19 9.52 -5.17 -12.09
CA ALA A 19 8.45 -5.89 -11.40
C ALA A 19 7.30 -4.90 -11.16
N GLN A 20 6.14 -5.17 -11.76
CA GLN A 20 4.93 -4.38 -11.57
C GLN A 20 4.45 -4.56 -10.13
N VAL A 21 4.34 -3.46 -9.38
CA VAL A 21 3.80 -3.53 -8.01
C VAL A 21 2.29 -3.60 -8.07
N ARG A 22 1.75 -4.71 -7.56
CA ARG A 22 0.33 -4.99 -7.43
C ARG A 22 0.06 -5.62 -6.07
N VAL A 23 -0.86 -5.04 -5.31
CA VAL A 23 -1.21 -5.49 -3.97
C VAL A 23 -2.72 -5.61 -3.89
N GLU A 24 -3.21 -6.83 -3.64
CA GLU A 24 -4.63 -7.14 -3.58
C GLU A 24 -5.02 -7.65 -2.20
N LEU A 25 -6.15 -7.18 -1.70
CA LEU A 25 -6.86 -7.71 -0.53
C LEU A 25 -8.12 -8.45 -1.01
N PRO A 26 -8.03 -9.76 -1.24
CA PRO A 26 -9.22 -10.58 -1.47
C PRO A 26 -9.99 -10.78 -0.17
N PHE A 27 -11.31 -10.66 -0.24
CA PHE A 27 -12.22 -10.97 0.86
C PHE A 27 -13.55 -11.47 0.31
N THR A 28 -14.36 -12.09 1.17
CA THR A 28 -15.71 -12.49 0.80
C THR A 28 -16.75 -11.80 1.68
N VAL A 29 -17.91 -11.57 1.09
CA VAL A 29 -19.11 -11.09 1.76
C VAL A 29 -20.17 -12.13 1.55
N GLY A 30 -20.80 -12.58 2.64
CA GLY A 30 -21.86 -13.57 2.60
C GLY A 30 -22.94 -13.29 3.63
N ASN A 31 -23.85 -14.25 3.78
CA ASN A 31 -24.84 -14.26 4.84
C ASN A 31 -24.87 -15.60 5.60
N GLU A 32 -25.71 -15.69 6.63
CA GLU A 32 -25.85 -16.92 7.43
C GLU A 32 -26.56 -18.07 6.71
N LEU A 33 -27.15 -17.81 5.53
CA LEU A 33 -27.78 -18.83 4.68
C LEU A 33 -26.76 -19.52 3.75
N GLY A 34 -25.50 -19.08 3.77
CA GLY A 34 -24.41 -19.67 2.99
C GLY A 34 -24.19 -19.03 1.62
N GLU A 35 -24.91 -17.96 1.28
CA GLU A 35 -24.66 -17.17 0.07
C GLU A 35 -23.35 -16.39 0.24
N VAL A 36 -22.51 -16.34 -0.80
CA VAL A 36 -21.18 -15.73 -0.75
C VAL A 36 -20.83 -15.07 -2.09
N ILE A 37 -20.27 -13.86 -2.04
CA ILE A 37 -19.65 -13.14 -3.15
C ILE A 37 -18.20 -12.85 -2.80
N ALA A 38 -17.29 -13.10 -3.75
CA ALA A 38 -15.88 -12.75 -3.64
C ALA A 38 -15.62 -11.36 -4.19
N LEU A 39 -14.89 -10.54 -3.43
CA LEU A 39 -14.52 -9.19 -3.80
C LEU A 39 -13.01 -9.01 -3.67
N VAL A 40 -12.45 -8.09 -4.44
CA VAL A 40 -11.04 -7.73 -4.37
C VAL A 40 -10.91 -6.21 -4.34
N VAL A 41 -10.19 -5.69 -3.36
CA VAL A 41 -9.74 -4.29 -3.37
C VAL A 41 -8.22 -4.25 -3.40
N GLY A 42 -7.62 -3.18 -3.87
CA GLY A 42 -6.17 -3.13 -3.95
C GLY A 42 -5.59 -1.89 -4.57
N VAL A 43 -4.29 -1.98 -4.84
CA VAL A 43 -3.53 -0.97 -5.56
C VAL A 43 -2.66 -1.61 -6.64
N ASP A 44 -2.48 -0.90 -7.74
CA ASP A 44 -1.61 -1.30 -8.83
C ASP A 44 -0.93 -0.05 -9.41
N GLU A 45 0.33 -0.17 -9.83
CA GLU A 45 1.08 0.92 -10.49
C GLU A 45 0.43 1.39 -11.79
N ARG A 46 -0.34 0.53 -12.45
CA ARG A 46 -1.04 0.83 -13.71
C ARG A 46 -2.52 1.15 -13.50
N ALA A 47 -3.03 0.99 -12.28
CA ALA A 47 -4.42 1.34 -11.99
C ALA A 47 -4.62 2.85 -12.13
N THR A 48 -5.82 3.20 -12.52
CA THR A 48 -6.31 4.55 -12.67
C THR A 48 -7.54 4.75 -11.78
N ASP A 49 -8.10 5.94 -11.77
CA ASP A 49 -9.33 6.21 -11.00
C ASP A 49 -10.61 5.72 -11.73
N ARG A 50 -10.49 4.84 -12.73
CA ARG A 50 -11.59 4.30 -13.55
C ARG A 50 -11.65 2.77 -13.48
N ILE A 51 -12.60 2.16 -14.19
CA ILE A 51 -12.58 0.70 -14.42
C ILE A 51 -11.42 0.35 -15.37
N ASP A 52 -10.41 -0.36 -14.88
CA ASP A 52 -9.30 -0.85 -15.68
C ASP A 52 -9.49 -2.33 -16.07
N THR A 53 -10.13 -2.55 -17.22
CA THR A 53 -10.36 -3.90 -17.78
C THR A 53 -9.09 -4.71 -17.99
N SER A 54 -7.96 -4.04 -18.27
CA SER A 54 -6.64 -4.68 -18.37
C SER A 54 -6.13 -5.28 -17.05
N LEU A 55 -6.67 -4.82 -15.91
CA LEU A 55 -6.34 -5.31 -14.57
C LEU A 55 -7.38 -6.30 -14.03
N GLY A 56 -8.37 -6.66 -14.85
CA GLY A 56 -9.44 -7.58 -14.53
C GLY A 56 -10.64 -6.92 -13.83
N GLU A 57 -10.72 -5.60 -13.83
CA GLU A 57 -11.91 -4.89 -13.38
C GLU A 57 -12.97 -4.90 -14.46
N TRP A 58 -14.19 -5.27 -14.09
CA TRP A 58 -15.33 -5.26 -14.99
C TRP A 58 -16.47 -4.49 -14.35
N GLU A 59 -17.06 -3.59 -15.11
CA GLU A 59 -18.30 -2.94 -14.72
C GLU A 59 -19.42 -3.98 -14.69
N ILE A 60 -20.24 -3.93 -13.64
CA ILE A 60 -21.48 -4.68 -13.53
C ILE A 60 -22.66 -3.69 -13.47
N PRO A 61 -23.88 -4.14 -13.81
CA PRO A 61 -25.06 -3.29 -13.72
C PRO A 61 -25.16 -2.59 -12.36
N PRO A 62 -25.41 -1.27 -12.31
CA PRO A 62 -25.41 -0.49 -11.08
C PRO A 62 -26.73 -0.66 -10.28
N MET A 63 -27.17 -1.90 -10.12
CA MET A 63 -28.38 -2.27 -9.39
C MET A 63 -28.20 -3.60 -8.69
N HIS A 64 -28.79 -3.73 -7.49
CA HIS A 64 -28.93 -5.04 -6.86
C HIS A 64 -29.99 -5.87 -7.62
N PRO A 65 -29.88 -7.21 -7.59
CA PRO A 65 -30.98 -8.10 -7.98
C PRO A 65 -32.20 -7.90 -7.05
N PRO A 66 -33.35 -8.55 -7.31
CA PRO A 66 -34.50 -8.51 -6.41
C PRO A 66 -34.13 -8.71 -4.94
N GLN A 67 -34.83 -8.04 -4.02
CA GLN A 67 -34.43 -7.91 -2.61
C GLN A 67 -34.22 -9.24 -1.87
N ASP A 68 -34.79 -10.33 -2.36
CA ASP A 68 -34.67 -11.66 -1.76
C ASP A 68 -33.41 -12.42 -2.20
N VAL A 69 -32.60 -11.85 -3.08
CA VAL A 69 -31.32 -12.39 -3.55
C VAL A 69 -30.15 -11.68 -2.87
N PHE A 70 -29.23 -12.43 -2.28
CA PHE A 70 -28.01 -11.87 -1.72
C PHE A 70 -27.11 -11.28 -2.82
N HIS A 71 -26.55 -10.09 -2.59
CA HIS A 71 -25.62 -9.46 -3.52
C HIS A 71 -24.67 -8.53 -2.79
N ALA A 72 -23.41 -8.47 -3.23
CA ALA A 72 -22.44 -7.50 -2.74
C ALA A 72 -21.60 -6.98 -3.91
N ALA A 73 -21.27 -5.70 -3.91
CA ALA A 73 -20.50 -5.07 -4.98
C ALA A 73 -19.64 -3.92 -4.40
N LEU A 74 -18.57 -3.59 -5.10
CA LEU A 74 -17.78 -2.40 -4.86
C LEU A 74 -18.32 -1.28 -5.73
N ARG A 75 -18.36 -0.05 -5.18
CA ARG A 75 -18.81 1.14 -5.89
C ARG A 75 -17.70 2.16 -6.00
N LEU A 76 -17.41 2.57 -7.23
CA LEU A 76 -16.40 3.58 -7.54
C LEU A 76 -16.93 4.72 -8.37
N TYR A 77 -16.33 5.89 -8.19
CA TYR A 77 -16.60 7.04 -9.03
C TYR A 77 -15.59 7.06 -10.16
N ASP A 78 -16.07 6.93 -11.40
CA ASP A 78 -15.24 7.09 -12.59
C ASP A 78 -15.13 8.58 -12.90
N SER A 79 -13.94 9.15 -12.68
CA SER A 79 -13.72 10.59 -12.87
C SER A 79 -13.79 11.04 -14.34
N VAL A 80 -13.64 10.11 -15.28
CA VAL A 80 -13.64 10.43 -16.73
C VAL A 80 -15.08 10.51 -17.23
N ASP A 81 -15.89 9.52 -16.88
CA ASP A 81 -17.29 9.45 -17.29
C ASP A 81 -18.20 10.28 -16.36
N GLY A 82 -17.73 10.61 -15.16
CA GLY A 82 -18.48 11.40 -14.18
C GLY A 82 -19.60 10.62 -13.47
N GLU A 83 -19.51 9.29 -13.46
CA GLU A 83 -20.57 8.40 -13.00
C GLU A 83 -20.09 7.38 -11.96
N TRP A 84 -21.04 6.87 -11.17
CA TRP A 84 -20.78 5.78 -10.22
C TRP A 84 -20.91 4.43 -10.92
N LYS A 85 -19.83 3.65 -10.91
CA LYS A 85 -19.78 2.30 -11.47
C LYS A 85 -19.67 1.25 -10.37
N TRP A 86 -20.19 0.06 -10.65
CA TRP A 86 -20.16 -1.07 -9.74
C TRP A 86 -19.23 -2.14 -10.31
N THR A 87 -18.54 -2.86 -9.43
CA THR A 87 -17.61 -3.93 -9.82
C THR A 87 -17.38 -4.92 -8.68
N TYR A 88 -16.81 -6.09 -8.97
CA TYR A 88 -16.34 -7.02 -7.95
C TYR A 88 -14.86 -6.83 -7.60
N ARG A 89 -14.13 -6.00 -8.37
CA ARG A 89 -12.71 -5.72 -8.19
C ARG A 89 -12.44 -4.23 -8.34
N ASP A 90 -11.87 -3.60 -7.32
CA ASP A 90 -11.55 -2.17 -7.28
C ASP A 90 -10.07 -1.96 -6.95
N LEU A 91 -9.26 -1.66 -7.96
CA LEU A 91 -7.84 -1.39 -7.87
C LEU A 91 -7.57 0.11 -8.06
N ARG A 92 -6.72 0.68 -7.20
CA ARG A 92 -6.41 2.11 -7.24
C ARG A 92 -4.96 2.40 -7.58
N PRO A 93 -4.70 3.61 -8.11
CA PRO A 93 -3.34 4.04 -8.37
C PRO A 93 -2.49 3.89 -7.10
N LEU A 94 -1.28 3.36 -7.29
CA LEU A 94 -0.32 3.30 -6.20
C LEU A 94 -0.04 4.70 -5.64
N GLY A 95 -0.09 4.83 -4.31
CA GLY A 95 0.21 6.08 -3.63
C GLY A 95 1.67 6.50 -3.84
N ARG A 96 1.91 7.82 -3.95
CA ARG A 96 3.26 8.38 -4.15
C ARG A 96 4.16 8.36 -2.91
N ARG A 97 3.63 7.91 -1.77
CA ARG A 97 4.32 7.89 -0.47
C ARG A 97 4.49 6.44 -0.04
N ASP A 98 5.53 6.17 0.72
CA ASP A 98 5.79 4.86 1.35
C ASP A 98 4.61 4.38 2.21
N THR A 99 3.87 5.30 2.81
CA THR A 99 2.65 5.00 3.58
C THR A 99 1.49 5.85 3.10
N PHE A 100 0.37 5.20 2.81
CA PHE A 100 -0.87 5.85 2.38
C PHE A 100 -2.09 4.96 2.67
N ALA A 101 -3.29 5.49 2.46
CA ALA A 101 -4.53 4.74 2.62
C ALA A 101 -5.44 4.96 1.42
N VAL A 102 -6.22 3.94 1.09
CA VAL A 102 -7.24 3.96 0.03
C VAL A 102 -8.56 3.52 0.64
N SER A 103 -9.64 4.20 0.27
CA SER A 103 -10.99 3.87 0.74
C SER A 103 -11.85 3.37 -0.41
N HIS A 104 -12.43 2.20 -0.22
CA HIS A 104 -13.31 1.53 -1.17
C HIS A 104 -14.74 1.51 -0.60
N ARG A 105 -15.75 1.67 -1.46
CA ARG A 105 -17.15 1.60 -1.02
C ARG A 105 -17.70 0.22 -1.30
N LEU A 106 -18.24 -0.41 -0.26
CA LEU A 106 -18.90 -1.70 -0.33
C LEU A 106 -20.41 -1.51 -0.25
N LEU A 107 -21.14 -2.07 -1.19
CA LEU A 107 -22.60 -2.19 -1.21
C LEU A 107 -22.99 -3.63 -0.92
N VAL A 108 -24.03 -3.83 -0.11
CA VAL A 108 -24.52 -5.17 0.24
C VAL A 108 -26.04 -5.19 0.34
N GLN A 109 -26.65 -6.16 -0.32
CA GLN A 109 -28.03 -6.58 -0.15
C GLN A 109 -28.04 -7.98 0.50
N ARG A 110 -28.76 -8.12 1.60
CA ARG A 110 -28.71 -9.33 2.45
C ARG A 110 -29.48 -10.52 1.88
N GLY A 111 -30.35 -10.28 0.90
CA GLY A 111 -31.29 -11.28 0.42
C GLY A 111 -32.29 -11.65 1.52
N LYS A 112 -32.54 -12.95 1.67
CA LYS A 112 -33.37 -13.51 2.76
C LYS A 112 -32.64 -13.59 4.12
N GLY A 113 -31.34 -13.30 4.15
CA GLY A 113 -30.54 -13.36 5.36
C GLY A 113 -30.64 -12.11 6.22
N ASP A 114 -30.24 -12.24 7.48
CA ASP A 114 -30.28 -11.20 8.49
C ASP A 114 -28.88 -10.64 8.81
N THR A 115 -27.83 -11.45 8.61
CA THR A 115 -26.45 -11.12 8.99
C THR A 115 -25.56 -11.02 7.76
N ILE A 116 -24.79 -9.93 7.65
CA ILE A 116 -23.68 -9.88 6.69
C ILE A 116 -22.45 -10.46 7.38
N ILE A 117 -21.79 -11.38 6.70
CA ILE A 117 -20.58 -12.06 7.17
C ILE A 117 -19.44 -11.69 6.21
N LEU A 118 -18.44 -10.99 6.71
CA LEU A 118 -17.19 -10.72 5.99
C LEU A 118 -16.16 -11.78 6.38
N ARG A 119 -15.35 -12.24 5.42
CA ARG A 119 -14.21 -13.13 5.67
C ARG A 119 -12.99 -12.70 4.88
N TRP A 120 -11.82 -12.82 5.48
CA TRP A 120 -10.53 -12.44 4.89
C TRP A 120 -9.42 -13.38 5.37
N ALA A 121 -8.29 -13.38 4.66
CA ALA A 121 -7.10 -14.11 5.09
C ALA A 121 -6.27 -13.27 6.07
N TYR A 122 -5.64 -13.94 7.04
CA TYR A 122 -4.64 -13.34 7.93
C TYR A 122 -3.42 -14.28 8.04
N PRO A 123 -2.16 -13.78 8.00
CA PRO A 123 -1.76 -12.38 7.92
C PRO A 123 -2.23 -11.70 6.63
N LEU A 124 -2.42 -10.37 6.69
CA LEU A 124 -2.79 -9.60 5.51
C LEU A 124 -1.70 -9.71 4.43
N PRO A 125 -2.06 -9.55 3.14
CA PRO A 125 -1.10 -9.52 2.04
C PRO A 125 0.07 -8.57 2.28
N GLU A 126 1.22 -8.87 1.67
CA GLU A 126 2.40 -8.03 1.77
C GLU A 126 2.08 -6.58 1.37
N HIS A 127 2.70 -5.62 2.06
CA HIS A 127 2.47 -4.18 1.94
C HIS A 127 1.12 -3.66 2.44
N ILE A 128 0.22 -4.51 2.94
CA ILE A 128 -0.98 -4.08 3.67
C ILE A 128 -0.67 -4.07 5.17
N ASP A 129 -0.63 -2.88 5.77
CA ASP A 129 -0.38 -2.70 7.21
C ASP A 129 -1.65 -2.98 8.03
N SER A 130 -2.80 -2.51 7.57
CA SER A 130 -4.09 -2.78 8.20
C SER A 130 -5.26 -2.52 7.24
N ALA A 131 -6.44 -3.08 7.54
CA ALA A 131 -7.68 -2.72 6.88
C ALA A 131 -8.84 -2.69 7.88
N VAL A 132 -9.79 -1.77 7.70
CA VAL A 132 -10.95 -1.59 8.58
C VAL A 132 -12.17 -1.28 7.74
N LEU A 133 -13.25 -2.01 7.97
CA LEU A 133 -14.57 -1.71 7.43
C LEU A 133 -15.38 -0.89 8.44
N THR A 134 -15.98 0.22 8.00
CA THR A 134 -16.86 1.05 8.82
C THR A 134 -18.21 1.31 8.14
N ASP A 135 -19.22 1.70 8.91
CA ASP A 135 -20.45 2.25 8.31
C ASP A 135 -20.21 3.63 7.67
N ARG A 136 -21.04 3.99 6.68
CA ARG A 136 -20.95 5.30 6.01
C ARG A 136 -21.50 6.46 6.84
N VAL A 137 -22.45 6.22 7.73
CA VAL A 137 -23.26 7.28 8.35
C VAL A 137 -22.48 8.02 9.45
N THR A 138 -21.82 7.25 10.31
CA THR A 138 -21.10 7.75 11.49
C THR A 138 -19.69 7.20 11.61
N GLY A 139 -19.42 6.04 10.99
CA GLY A 139 -18.19 5.28 11.20
C GLY A 139 -18.07 4.63 12.59
N THR A 140 -19.15 4.65 13.38
CA THR A 140 -19.18 4.18 14.78
C THR A 140 -20.15 3.03 15.02
N LEU A 141 -21.17 2.85 14.18
CA LEU A 141 -22.16 1.78 14.30
C LEU A 141 -21.59 0.44 13.87
N VAL A 142 -20.69 0.46 12.88
CA VAL A 142 -19.92 -0.70 12.44
C VAL A 142 -18.46 -0.30 12.37
N ARG A 143 -17.60 -1.09 13.00
CA ARG A 143 -16.14 -0.99 12.88
C ARG A 143 -15.52 -2.38 13.00
N ILE A 144 -15.14 -2.95 11.86
CA ILE A 144 -14.60 -4.30 11.76
C ILE A 144 -13.15 -4.22 11.26
N PRO A 145 -12.15 -4.35 12.15
CA PRO A 145 -10.76 -4.47 11.72
C PRO A 145 -10.50 -5.85 11.10
N PHE A 146 -9.79 -5.88 9.98
CA PHE A 146 -9.37 -7.11 9.33
C PHE A 146 -8.16 -7.68 10.06
N GLY A 147 -8.40 -8.38 11.18
CA GLY A 147 -7.40 -8.97 12.06
C GLY A 147 -7.40 -10.50 12.07
N ALA A 148 -6.76 -11.09 13.08
CA ALA A 148 -6.58 -12.54 13.23
C ALA A 148 -7.90 -13.35 13.35
N GLU A 149 -9.00 -12.70 13.71
CA GLU A 149 -10.36 -13.28 13.74
C GLU A 149 -10.81 -13.80 12.37
N GLN A 150 -10.28 -13.25 11.27
CA GLN A 150 -10.57 -13.65 9.88
C GLN A 150 -12.05 -13.58 9.48
N GLN A 151 -12.89 -13.02 10.34
CA GLN A 151 -14.31 -12.82 10.10
C GLN A 151 -14.87 -11.62 10.86
N GLY A 152 -15.87 -10.98 10.27
CA GLY A 152 -16.66 -9.91 10.88
C GLY A 152 -18.13 -10.10 10.60
N ARG A 153 -19.00 -9.71 11.53
CA ARG A 153 -20.45 -9.84 11.39
C ARG A 153 -21.14 -8.49 11.57
N ILE A 154 -22.13 -8.22 10.73
CA ILE A 154 -22.96 -7.02 10.80
C ILE A 154 -24.41 -7.46 10.89
N THR A 155 -25.04 -7.19 12.04
CA THR A 155 -26.44 -7.56 12.33
C THR A 155 -27.42 -6.39 12.18
N ASN A 156 -26.93 -5.16 12.04
CA ASN A 156 -27.79 -4.00 11.82
C ASN A 156 -28.39 -4.05 10.40
N LYS A 157 -29.68 -4.37 10.31
CA LYS A 157 -30.41 -4.57 9.04
C LYS A 157 -30.61 -3.28 8.23
N PHE A 158 -30.40 -2.11 8.80
CA PHE A 158 -30.58 -0.82 8.12
C PHE A 158 -29.32 -0.33 7.40
N LEU A 159 -28.21 -1.08 7.51
CA LEU A 159 -26.95 -0.74 6.86
C LEU A 159 -26.70 -1.64 5.65
N GLU A 160 -26.55 -0.99 4.49
CA GLU A 160 -26.31 -1.60 3.18
C GLU A 160 -25.06 -1.03 2.49
N GLU A 161 -24.52 0.10 2.98
CA GLU A 161 -23.30 0.72 2.45
C GLU A 161 -22.23 0.89 3.54
N PHE A 162 -21.00 0.49 3.19
CA PHE A 162 -19.85 0.49 4.07
C PHE A 162 -18.62 1.09 3.37
N VAL A 163 -17.65 1.54 4.16
CA VAL A 163 -16.36 2.02 3.69
C VAL A 163 -15.28 1.09 4.19
N LEU A 164 -14.53 0.48 3.28
CA LEU A 164 -13.34 -0.30 3.58
C LEU A 164 -12.12 0.58 3.34
N THR A 165 -11.44 0.97 4.42
CA THR A 165 -10.16 1.68 4.33
C THR A 165 -9.02 0.68 4.48
N VAL A 166 -8.09 0.71 3.55
CA VAL A 166 -6.88 -0.13 3.54
C VAL A 166 -5.67 0.77 3.66
N TRP A 167 -4.81 0.51 4.64
CA TRP A 167 -3.55 1.21 4.86
C TRP A 167 -2.40 0.39 4.30
N TYR A 168 -1.61 1.02 3.45
CA TYR A 168 -0.47 0.41 2.80
C TYR A 168 0.83 0.94 3.39
N ARG A 169 1.82 0.06 3.47
CA ARG A 169 3.20 0.39 3.81
C ARG A 169 4.15 -0.32 2.85
N PHE A 170 4.70 0.44 1.93
CA PHE A 170 5.84 0.06 1.12
C PHE A 170 7.08 0.60 1.84
N GLY A 171 7.90 -0.29 2.40
CA GLY A 171 9.24 0.11 2.83
C GLY A 171 10.10 0.51 1.62
N PRO A 172 11.31 1.06 1.81
CA PRO A 172 12.29 1.03 0.73
C PRO A 172 12.42 -0.43 0.31
N SER A 173 11.93 -0.74 -0.89
CA SER A 173 11.89 -2.10 -1.41
C SER A 173 13.28 -2.71 -1.29
N SER A 174 13.34 -3.96 -0.82
CA SER A 174 14.47 -4.81 -1.15
C SER A 174 14.55 -4.86 -2.67
N VAL A 175 15.44 -4.05 -3.22
CA VAL A 175 15.85 -4.08 -4.62
C VAL A 175 16.19 -5.55 -4.94
N PRO A 176 15.62 -6.16 -5.99
CA PRO A 176 16.05 -7.48 -6.45
C PRO A 176 17.56 -7.45 -6.66
N ASP A 177 18.29 -8.46 -6.17
CA ASP A 177 19.75 -8.56 -6.23
C ASP A 177 20.29 -8.21 -7.63
N GLY A 178 20.64 -6.94 -7.78
CA GLY A 178 21.35 -6.34 -8.87
C GLY A 178 22.28 -5.34 -8.21
N GLU A 179 23.44 -5.85 -7.79
CA GLU A 179 24.52 -5.15 -7.12
C GLU A 179 24.06 -4.12 -6.07
N ARG A 180 23.90 -4.57 -4.82
CA ARG A 180 23.91 -3.69 -3.65
C ARG A 180 25.14 -2.78 -3.70
N GLN A 181 24.97 -1.55 -4.16
CA GLN A 181 25.80 -0.47 -3.65
C GLN A 181 25.50 -0.37 -2.15
N PRO A 182 26.51 -0.46 -1.27
CA PRO A 182 26.29 -0.40 0.16
C PRO A 182 25.54 0.89 0.49
N THR A 183 24.42 0.78 1.21
CA THR A 183 23.67 1.96 1.65
C THR A 183 24.64 2.85 2.43
N PRO A 184 24.92 4.09 1.99
CA PRO A 184 25.95 4.90 2.60
C PRO A 184 25.55 5.23 4.04
N ARG A 185 26.47 4.93 4.96
CA ARG A 185 26.40 5.40 6.35
C ARG A 185 26.42 6.93 6.31
N TYR A 186 25.58 7.58 7.12
CA TYR A 186 25.49 9.05 7.09
C TYR A 186 25.26 9.64 8.48
N VAL A 187 26.10 10.58 8.87
CA VAL A 187 26.09 11.26 10.17
C VAL A 187 25.77 12.73 9.96
N VAL A 188 24.81 13.24 10.73
CA VAL A 188 24.51 14.66 10.82
C VAL A 188 24.51 15.09 12.29
N LEU A 189 25.26 16.15 12.60
CA LEU A 189 25.39 16.69 13.95
C LEU A 189 25.03 18.17 13.97
N TYR A 190 24.31 18.56 15.02
CA TYR A 190 23.94 19.93 15.34
C TYR A 190 24.46 20.29 16.72
N ASP A 191 24.82 21.55 16.94
CA ASP A 191 25.06 22.04 18.29
C ASP A 191 23.77 22.14 19.10
N LEU A 192 23.88 22.46 20.39
CA LEU A 192 22.72 22.61 21.28
C LEU A 192 21.82 23.81 20.94
N LEU A 193 22.24 24.68 20.01
CA LEU A 193 21.44 25.77 19.46
C LEU A 193 20.75 25.37 18.13
N GLY A 194 20.91 24.12 17.69
CA GLY A 194 20.30 23.60 16.47
C GLY A 194 21.04 23.98 15.18
N ARG A 195 22.26 24.53 15.25
CA ARG A 195 23.05 24.88 14.06
C ARG A 195 23.76 23.63 13.53
N LEU A 196 23.74 23.43 12.22
CA LEU A 196 24.42 22.30 11.56
C LEU A 196 25.94 22.44 11.73
N CYS A 197 26.57 21.46 12.36
CA CYS A 197 28.01 21.45 12.62
C CYS A 197 28.73 20.42 11.74
N TRP A 198 28.12 19.26 11.49
CA TRP A 198 28.75 18.20 10.70
C TRP A 198 27.75 17.45 9.83
N ARG A 199 28.21 17.04 8.66
CA ARG A 199 27.48 16.22 7.70
C ARG A 199 28.49 15.39 6.89
N GLY A 200 28.49 14.07 7.06
CA GLY A 200 29.46 13.18 6.40
C GLY A 200 29.13 11.71 6.55
N GLU A 201 29.89 10.85 5.89
CA GLU A 201 29.67 9.38 5.96
C GLU A 201 30.22 8.76 7.25
N GLU A 202 31.16 9.45 7.87
CA GLU A 202 31.78 9.08 9.14
C GLU A 202 31.57 10.21 10.17
N PHE A 203 31.76 9.89 11.45
CA PHE A 203 31.89 10.92 12.47
C PHE A 203 33.13 11.78 12.17
N PRO A 204 33.14 13.05 12.60
CA PRO A 204 34.31 13.89 12.43
C PRO A 204 35.53 13.21 13.04
N LYS A 205 36.61 13.10 12.26
CA LYS A 205 37.89 12.56 12.76
C LYS A 205 38.58 13.63 13.58
N GLU A 206 39.20 13.22 14.68
CA GLU A 206 39.88 14.10 15.63
C GLU A 206 40.99 14.95 14.99
N THR A 207 41.50 14.57 13.82
CA THR A 207 42.73 15.13 13.24
C THR A 207 42.59 15.85 11.90
N GLY A 208 41.38 16.26 11.49
CA GLY A 208 41.26 17.07 10.27
C GLY A 208 39.88 17.67 10.04
N ARG A 209 39.83 19.02 9.94
CA ARG A 209 38.60 19.84 9.78
C ARG A 209 37.43 19.31 10.61
N GLY A 210 37.66 19.08 11.90
CA GLY A 210 36.67 18.56 12.85
C GLY A 210 35.98 19.69 13.61
N ILE A 211 34.71 19.48 13.92
CA ILE A 211 33.89 20.37 14.75
C ILE A 211 34.49 20.59 16.15
N ALA A 212 34.18 21.72 16.77
CA ALA A 212 34.74 22.09 18.08
C ALA A 212 34.45 21.05 19.18
N ALA A 213 35.26 21.03 20.23
CA ALA A 213 34.94 20.27 21.44
C ALA A 213 33.57 20.67 22.00
N GLY A 214 32.76 19.69 22.39
CA GLY A 214 31.41 19.96 22.87
C GLY A 214 30.43 18.80 22.70
N ILE A 215 29.19 19.07 23.07
CA ILE A 215 28.07 18.12 22.98
C ILE A 215 27.23 18.48 21.75
N TYR A 216 26.93 17.46 20.95
CA TYR A 216 26.16 17.57 19.73
C TYR A 216 24.98 16.61 19.75
N VAL A 217 23.85 17.06 19.20
CA VAL A 217 22.69 16.21 18.94
C VAL A 217 22.62 15.92 17.46
N GLY A 218 22.28 14.68 17.10
CA GLY A 218 22.37 14.28 15.72
C GLY A 218 21.58 13.05 15.40
N TRP A 219 21.78 12.59 14.17
CA TRP A 219 21.27 11.32 13.73
C TRP A 219 22.28 10.62 12.83
N LEU A 220 22.32 9.30 12.97
CA LEU A 220 23.05 8.37 12.13
C LEU A 220 22.03 7.63 11.26
N ARG A 221 22.28 7.56 9.96
CA ARG A 221 21.61 6.64 9.04
C ARG A 221 22.55 5.50 8.73
N GLU A 222 22.15 4.28 9.07
CA GLU A 222 22.91 3.06 8.81
C GLU A 222 21.93 1.96 8.42
N ALA A 223 22.21 1.24 7.33
CA ALA A 223 21.32 0.20 6.79
C ALA A 223 19.85 0.65 6.64
N GLY A 224 19.62 1.90 6.23
CA GLY A 224 18.28 2.46 6.05
C GLY A 224 17.57 2.91 7.33
N GLN A 225 18.08 2.59 8.52
CA GLN A 225 17.51 3.02 9.79
C GLN A 225 18.11 4.35 10.26
N ARG A 226 17.26 5.24 10.79
CA ARG A 226 17.68 6.50 11.43
C ARG A 226 17.73 6.31 12.94
N ARG A 227 18.89 6.54 13.54
CA ARG A 227 19.08 6.53 15.00
C ARG A 227 19.43 7.93 15.47
N HIS A 228 18.65 8.46 16.41
CA HIS A 228 19.02 9.68 17.11
C HIS A 228 20.17 9.39 18.08
N LEU A 229 21.10 10.32 18.19
CA LEU A 229 22.27 10.15 19.04
C LEU A 229 22.69 11.47 19.67
N LEU A 230 23.28 11.34 20.85
CA LEU A 230 24.07 12.37 21.51
C LEU A 230 25.54 12.01 21.27
N TRP A 231 26.33 12.96 20.80
CA TRP A 231 27.74 12.73 20.49
C TRP A 231 28.60 13.82 21.13
N VAL A 232 29.73 13.41 21.70
CA VAL A 232 30.62 14.29 22.45
C VAL A 232 31.97 14.30 21.75
N GLN A 233 32.41 15.49 21.32
CA GLN A 233 33.78 15.70 20.89
C GLN A 233 34.60 16.08 22.13
N PRO A 234 35.58 15.27 22.54
CA PRO A 234 36.47 15.64 23.63
C PRO A 234 37.29 16.89 23.29
N PRO A 235 37.76 17.62 24.32
CA PRO A 235 38.68 18.75 24.17
C PRO A 235 40.00 18.37 23.48
#